data_AF-G7GH86-F1
#
_entry.id   AF-G7GH86-F1
#
_cell.length_a   1.000
_cell.length_b   1.000
_cell.length_c   1.000
_cell.angle_alpha   90.00
_cell.angle_beta   90.00
_cell.angle_gamma   90.00
#
_symmetry.space_group_name_H-M   'P 1'
#
loop_
_entity.id
_entity.type
_entity.pdbx_description
1 polymer ?
#
loop_
_entity_poly.entity_id
_entity_poly.type
_entity_poly.pdbx_seq_one_letter_code
_entity_poly.pdbx_strand_id
1 'polypeptide(L)'
;MNAKQLKKLLSLHRSFGTVLGILVLLWALTGVLHPIMSATQPQPVKRMPPSQQLDLHTAIPANQVLQLQNIQQFSALQTIQLTPEQVAYRILKPKQNIAEYYDSRTGQIIKNAEQFNVIRLANWYTGLSKQQVVSAQIITSFSDDYPSVNRLLPVWRVNYDNGLRAYVDPSQSRLATLSNDQKMWMAKIFRLGHTWTWGDQPWKGQSLIMQLALIGILCLVFMGFGLFFKIHNRKNHRLRQKPIRFLHRYLAISLSTFILLWVISGFYHIWNKKSEIPVFNPIFHAQDLSPDAWKRATQHPVQGLSIVPITFGLDRSHAAWLIQSAGKPQLQGSMTAANEHDHHRHSKDTTPAIQVIDAYSSEDLDILEQSKNLAASYLNLSIHQFKQATLITSFGGEYGFINKRLPVVKVETSLSNQLRVYIEPSSGVIAAQVTQQDALEGFSFAYLHKWTWLPIDKTLRDILLATIAGLIALLVILGFFIRTKR
;
A
#
# COMPACT_ATOMS: atom_id res chain seq x y z
N MET A 1 5.53 -42.48 28.09
CA MET A 1 4.44 -41.65 28.66
C MET A 1 3.39 -42.56 29.27
N ASN A 2 3.13 -42.46 30.57
CA ASN A 2 2.16 -43.33 31.25
C ASN A 2 0.71 -42.92 30.96
N ALA A 3 -0.27 -43.77 31.34
CA ALA A 3 -1.68 -43.53 31.07
C ALA A 3 -2.20 -42.20 31.68
N LYS A 4 -1.70 -41.82 32.86
CA LYS A 4 -2.03 -40.57 33.55
C LYS A 4 -1.57 -39.34 32.74
N GLN A 5 -0.33 -39.37 32.23
CA GLN A 5 0.22 -38.34 31.36
C GLN A 5 -0.56 -38.24 30.04
N LEU A 6 -0.99 -39.36 29.44
CA LEU A 6 -1.82 -39.34 28.23
C LEU A 6 -3.20 -38.74 28.46
N LYS A 7 -3.85 -39.08 29.58
CA LYS A 7 -5.13 -38.48 29.98
C LYS A 7 -4.99 -36.97 30.21
N LYS A 8 -3.90 -36.54 30.86
CA LYS A 8 -3.60 -35.11 31.08
C LYS A 8 -3.39 -34.37 29.75
N LEU A 9 -2.54 -34.89 28.86
CA LEU A 9 -2.31 -34.29 27.53
C LEU A 9 -3.60 -34.17 26.72
N LEU A 10 -4.42 -35.23 26.72
CA LEU A 10 -5.72 -35.22 26.03
C LEU A 10 -6.69 -34.19 26.64
N SER A 11 -6.67 -34.01 27.97
CA SER A 11 -7.48 -33.00 28.66
C SER A 11 -7.03 -31.58 28.31
N LEU A 12 -5.72 -31.33 28.33
CA LEU A 12 -5.15 -30.03 27.95
C LEU A 12 -5.47 -29.69 26.50
N HIS A 13 -5.20 -30.60 25.57
CA HIS A 13 -5.51 -30.39 24.15
C HIS A 13 -6.99 -30.04 23.92
N ARG A 14 -7.92 -30.67 24.66
CA ARG A 14 -9.36 -30.34 24.60
C ARG A 14 -9.69 -28.98 25.20
N SER A 15 -9.10 -28.64 26.35
CA SER A 15 -9.36 -27.39 27.05
C SER A 15 -8.87 -26.20 26.22
N PHE A 16 -7.58 -26.22 25.86
CA PHE A 16 -6.97 -25.21 24.99
C PHE A 16 -7.64 -25.16 23.62
N GLY A 17 -7.94 -26.33 23.03
CA GLY A 17 -8.59 -26.44 21.73
C GLY A 17 -10.00 -25.87 21.70
N THR A 18 -10.67 -25.72 22.84
CA THR A 18 -12.00 -25.09 22.88
C THR A 18 -11.90 -23.57 22.83
N VAL A 19 -10.98 -22.99 23.60
CA VAL A 19 -10.78 -21.54 23.61
C VAL A 19 -10.13 -21.08 22.30
N LEU A 20 -8.98 -21.65 21.96
CA LEU A 20 -8.24 -21.28 20.75
C LEU A 20 -8.95 -21.74 19.48
N GLY A 21 -9.79 -22.79 19.55
CA GLY A 21 -10.62 -23.22 18.44
C GLY A 21 -11.59 -22.14 17.99
N ILE A 22 -12.19 -21.37 18.91
CA ILE A 22 -13.08 -20.25 18.54
C ILE A 22 -12.30 -19.21 17.73
N LEU A 23 -11.09 -18.87 18.19
CA LEU A 23 -10.21 -17.90 17.52
C LEU A 23 -9.80 -18.39 16.13
N VAL A 24 -9.37 -19.66 16.00
CA VAL A 24 -9.01 -20.26 14.71
C VAL A 24 -10.21 -20.34 13.77
N LEU A 25 -11.40 -20.65 14.28
CA LEU A 25 -12.61 -20.72 13.48
C LEU A 25 -12.98 -19.35 12.90
N LEU A 26 -12.97 -18.30 13.74
CA LEU A 26 -13.20 -16.93 13.29
C LEU A 26 -12.16 -16.50 12.26
N TRP A 27 -10.88 -16.76 12.55
CA TRP A 27 -9.77 -16.43 11.65
C TRP A 27 -9.88 -17.12 10.30
N ALA A 28 -10.20 -18.43 10.29
CA ALA A 28 -10.29 -19.24 9.07
C ALA A 28 -11.51 -18.87 8.22
N LEU A 29 -12.68 -18.70 8.84
CA LEU A 29 -13.91 -18.31 8.13
C LEU A 29 -13.78 -16.92 7.52
N THR A 30 -13.21 -15.97 8.26
CA THR A 30 -13.01 -14.61 7.73
C THR A 30 -11.83 -14.53 6.76
N GLY A 31 -10.83 -15.42 6.87
CA GLY A 31 -9.73 -15.51 5.90
C GLY A 31 -10.19 -15.82 4.47
N VAL A 32 -11.26 -16.61 4.31
CA VAL A 32 -11.90 -16.90 3.01
C VAL A 32 -12.44 -15.63 2.34
N LEU A 33 -12.76 -14.59 3.11
CA LEU A 33 -13.23 -13.31 2.54
C LEU A 33 -12.13 -12.60 1.75
N HIS A 34 -10.84 -12.84 1.99
CA HIS A 34 -9.77 -12.14 1.28
C HIS A 34 -9.79 -12.40 -0.24
N PRO A 35 -9.81 -13.66 -0.73
CA PRO A 35 -10.08 -13.98 -2.13
C PRO A 35 -11.36 -13.36 -2.69
N ILE A 36 -12.47 -13.47 -1.95
CA ILE A 36 -13.77 -12.97 -2.42
C ILE A 36 -13.71 -11.45 -2.58
N MET A 37 -13.16 -10.71 -1.60
CA MET A 37 -12.97 -9.27 -1.70
C MET A 37 -12.07 -8.89 -2.87
N SER A 38 -10.99 -9.64 -3.10
CA SER A 38 -10.10 -9.37 -4.24
C SER A 38 -10.80 -9.58 -5.57
N ALA A 39 -11.72 -10.55 -5.67
CA ALA A 39 -12.46 -10.86 -6.89
C ALA A 39 -13.64 -9.92 -7.14
N THR A 40 -14.33 -9.46 -6.09
CA THR A 40 -15.54 -8.64 -6.19
C THR A 40 -15.30 -7.14 -6.00
N GLN A 41 -14.07 -6.71 -5.73
CA GLN A 41 -13.77 -5.28 -5.59
C GLN A 41 -14.00 -4.54 -6.92
N PRO A 42 -14.50 -3.30 -6.87
CA PRO A 42 -14.63 -2.47 -8.06
C PRO A 42 -13.26 -2.21 -8.70
N GLN A 43 -13.22 -2.32 -10.02
CA GLN A 43 -12.04 -2.09 -10.84
C GLN A 43 -12.21 -0.81 -11.67
N PRO A 44 -11.15 -0.05 -11.91
CA PRO A 44 -11.26 1.14 -12.73
C PRO A 44 -11.34 0.77 -14.21
N VAL A 45 -12.04 1.59 -14.99
CA VAL A 45 -12.13 1.47 -16.46
C VAL A 45 -10.80 1.89 -17.11
N LYS A 46 -10.08 2.83 -16.49
CA LYS A 46 -8.76 3.30 -16.92
C LYS A 46 -7.75 3.14 -15.79
N ARG A 47 -6.50 2.82 -16.10
CA ARG A 47 -5.45 2.62 -15.07
C ARG A 47 -4.34 3.67 -15.10
N MET A 48 -4.32 4.51 -16.13
CA MET A 48 -3.37 5.61 -16.25
C MET A 48 -4.14 6.93 -16.14
N PRO A 49 -3.50 8.01 -15.63
CA PRO A 49 -4.12 9.32 -15.61
C PRO A 49 -4.41 9.80 -17.03
N PRO A 50 -5.29 10.80 -17.20
CA PRO A 50 -5.51 11.40 -18.51
C PRO A 50 -4.19 12.00 -19.01
N SER A 51 -3.86 11.71 -20.27
CA SER A 51 -2.68 12.33 -20.89
C SER A 51 -2.86 13.82 -21.00
N GLN A 52 -1.78 14.54 -20.70
CA GLN A 52 -1.72 15.99 -20.79
C GLN A 52 -0.69 16.38 -21.84
N GLN A 53 -0.96 17.48 -22.53
CA GLN A 53 0.01 18.14 -23.38
C GLN A 53 -0.02 19.61 -22.99
N LEU A 54 0.97 20.00 -22.20
CA LEU A 54 1.08 21.32 -21.60
C LEU A 54 2.02 22.14 -22.48
N ASP A 55 1.44 23.08 -23.22
CA ASP A 55 2.18 24.16 -23.85
C ASP A 55 2.23 25.35 -22.89
N LEU A 56 3.44 25.63 -22.39
CA LEU A 56 3.71 26.67 -21.40
C LEU A 56 4.47 27.86 -21.99
N HIS A 57 4.67 27.93 -23.31
CA HIS A 57 5.40 29.02 -23.96
C HIS A 57 4.75 30.39 -23.78
N THR A 58 3.42 30.42 -23.69
CA THR A 58 2.61 31.64 -23.49
C THR A 58 2.15 31.82 -22.05
N ALA A 59 2.58 30.94 -21.14
CA ALA A 59 2.18 31.02 -19.74
C ALA A 59 3.00 32.06 -18.98
N ILE A 60 2.35 32.75 -18.04
CA ILE A 60 3.02 33.61 -17.06
C ILE A 60 3.92 32.71 -16.20
N PRO A 61 5.23 33.00 -16.08
CA PRO A 61 6.13 32.23 -15.22
C PRO A 61 5.58 31.99 -13.82
N ALA A 62 5.74 30.76 -13.31
CA ALA A 62 5.17 30.36 -12.03
C ALA A 62 5.62 31.26 -10.86
N ASN A 63 6.87 31.73 -10.89
CA ASN A 63 7.39 32.68 -9.90
C ASN A 63 6.69 34.04 -9.95
N GLN A 64 6.32 34.53 -11.13
CA GLN A 64 5.55 35.76 -11.30
C GLN A 64 4.12 35.58 -10.80
N VAL A 65 3.48 34.42 -11.04
CA VAL A 65 2.14 34.13 -10.48
C VAL A 65 2.19 34.11 -8.95
N LEU A 66 3.21 33.48 -8.35
CA LEU A 66 3.41 33.49 -6.90
C LEU A 66 3.58 34.91 -6.36
N GLN A 67 4.34 35.77 -7.04
CA GLN A 67 4.53 37.17 -6.68
C GLN A 67 3.22 37.99 -6.78
N LEU A 68 2.51 37.88 -7.90
CA LEU A 68 1.22 38.56 -8.13
C LEU A 68 0.18 38.22 -7.06
N GLN A 69 0.22 37.00 -6.54
CA GLN A 69 -0.71 36.49 -5.52
C GLN A 69 -0.16 36.60 -4.09
N ASN A 70 0.98 37.27 -3.90
CA ASN A 70 1.66 37.45 -2.61
C ASN A 70 1.96 36.12 -1.88
N ILE A 71 2.28 35.05 -2.63
CA ILE A 71 2.64 33.74 -2.09
C ILE A 71 4.16 33.67 -1.94
N GLN A 72 4.65 33.89 -0.72
CA GLN A 72 6.08 33.81 -0.42
C GLN A 72 6.57 32.38 -0.24
N GLN A 73 5.74 31.51 0.34
CA GLN A 73 6.07 30.12 0.65
C GLN A 73 5.01 29.16 0.13
N PHE A 74 5.45 27.99 -0.33
CA PHE A 74 4.59 26.91 -0.81
C PHE A 74 5.23 25.54 -0.50
N SER A 75 4.40 24.50 -0.45
CA SER A 75 4.85 23.12 -0.21
C SER A 75 4.77 22.23 -1.44
N ALA A 76 3.97 22.61 -2.44
CA ALA A 76 3.95 21.93 -3.72
C ALA A 76 3.49 22.87 -4.84
N LEU A 77 4.04 22.69 -6.03
CA LEU A 77 3.63 23.40 -7.25
C LEU A 77 3.62 22.40 -8.40
N GLN A 78 2.48 22.26 -9.08
CA GLN A 78 2.33 21.44 -10.27
C GLN A 78 1.60 22.20 -11.37
N THR A 79 1.93 21.93 -12.62
CA THR A 79 1.10 22.32 -13.77
C THR A 79 0.05 21.24 -14.03
N ILE A 80 -1.19 21.65 -14.23
CA ILE A 80 -2.30 20.76 -14.51
C ILE A 80 -3.14 21.37 -15.63
N GLN A 81 -3.37 20.59 -16.68
CA GLN A 81 -4.41 20.90 -17.65
C GLN A 81 -5.76 20.61 -16.99
N LEU A 82 -6.66 21.59 -16.82
CA LEU A 82 -8.02 21.44 -16.26
C LEU A 82 -9.06 21.16 -17.36
N THR A 83 -8.92 21.84 -18.48
CA THR A 83 -9.67 21.60 -19.72
C THR A 83 -8.67 21.68 -20.89
N PRO A 84 -9.05 21.27 -22.13
CA PRO A 84 -8.16 21.40 -23.28
C PRO A 84 -7.57 22.81 -23.46
N GLU A 85 -8.33 23.84 -23.10
CA GLU A 85 -7.98 25.26 -23.27
C GLU A 85 -7.41 25.92 -22.00
N GLN A 86 -7.60 25.30 -20.83
CA GLN A 86 -7.22 25.89 -19.53
C GLN A 86 -6.15 25.06 -18.83
N VAL A 87 -4.93 25.60 -18.81
CA VAL A 87 -3.81 25.11 -18.00
C VAL A 87 -3.71 25.97 -16.74
N ALA A 88 -3.44 25.33 -15.60
CA ALA A 88 -3.38 26.00 -14.31
C ALA A 88 -2.18 25.52 -13.48
N TYR A 89 -1.72 26.41 -12.60
CA TYR A 89 -0.79 26.09 -11.53
C TYR A 89 -1.56 25.65 -10.30
N ARG A 90 -1.41 24.39 -9.89
CA ARG A 90 -1.85 23.86 -8.61
C ARG A 90 -0.79 24.18 -7.56
N ILE A 91 -1.10 25.03 -6.60
CA ILE A 91 -0.17 25.47 -5.55
C ILE A 91 -0.74 25.07 -4.18
N LEU A 92 0.00 24.23 -3.46
CA LEU A 92 -0.30 23.88 -2.07
C LEU A 92 0.52 24.79 -1.15
N LYS A 93 -0.13 25.62 -0.33
CA LYS A 93 0.56 26.44 0.68
C LYS A 93 0.95 25.58 1.90
N PRO A 94 1.94 26.02 2.70
CA PRO A 94 2.37 25.28 3.88
C PRO A 94 1.20 25.08 4.87
N LYS A 95 1.16 23.89 5.50
CA LYS A 95 0.13 23.50 6.50
C LYS A 95 -1.31 23.47 5.97
N GLN A 96 -1.52 23.53 4.65
CA GLN A 96 -2.82 23.34 4.03
C GLN A 96 -2.96 21.92 3.46
N ASN A 97 -4.20 21.45 3.33
CA ASN A 97 -4.52 20.14 2.73
C ASN A 97 -5.17 20.26 1.35
N ILE A 98 -5.60 21.47 0.98
CA ILE A 98 -6.29 21.79 -0.28
C ILE A 98 -5.42 22.79 -1.01
N ALA A 99 -5.13 22.51 -2.28
CA ALA A 99 -4.36 23.39 -3.14
C ALA A 99 -5.25 24.42 -3.83
N GLU A 100 -4.71 25.62 -3.99
CA GLU A 100 -5.30 26.67 -4.82
C GLU A 100 -4.82 26.52 -6.26
N TYR A 101 -5.65 26.95 -7.21
CA TYR A 101 -5.33 26.87 -8.63
C TYR A 101 -5.32 28.26 -9.24
N TYR A 102 -4.33 28.52 -10.06
CA TYR A 102 -4.16 29.79 -10.75
C TYR A 102 -4.04 29.55 -12.24
N ASP A 103 -4.82 30.27 -13.04
CA ASP A 103 -4.79 30.16 -14.49
C ASP A 103 -3.42 30.58 -15.03
N SER A 104 -2.83 29.76 -15.90
CA SER A 104 -1.44 29.97 -16.32
C SER A 104 -1.27 31.15 -17.26
N ARG A 105 -2.34 31.68 -17.86
CA ARG A 105 -2.29 32.82 -18.80
C ARG A 105 -2.63 34.15 -18.15
N THR A 106 -3.52 34.12 -17.15
CA THR A 106 -4.01 35.34 -16.48
C THR A 106 -3.45 35.51 -15.07
N GLY A 107 -2.93 34.44 -14.45
CA GLY A 107 -2.49 34.44 -13.06
C GLY A 107 -3.63 34.55 -12.05
N GLN A 108 -4.89 34.55 -12.49
CA GLN A 108 -6.06 34.68 -11.62
C GLN A 108 -6.43 33.35 -10.96
N ILE A 109 -6.97 33.43 -9.74
CA ILE A 109 -7.44 32.24 -9.01
C ILE A 109 -8.65 31.59 -9.68
N ILE A 110 -8.62 30.27 -9.82
CA ILE A 110 -9.73 29.46 -10.33
C ILE A 110 -10.48 28.87 -9.14
N LYS A 111 -11.67 29.41 -8.85
CA LYS A 111 -12.48 28.95 -7.70
C LYS A 111 -12.90 27.49 -7.86
N ASN A 112 -12.85 26.73 -6.76
CA ASN A 112 -13.26 25.31 -6.68
C ASN A 112 -12.54 24.36 -7.66
N ALA A 113 -11.38 24.76 -8.19
CA ALA A 113 -10.66 24.00 -9.20
C ALA A 113 -10.16 22.64 -8.70
N GLU A 114 -9.78 22.51 -7.42
CA GLU A 114 -9.34 21.20 -6.90
C GLU A 114 -10.49 20.19 -6.91
N GLN A 115 -11.67 20.58 -6.42
CA GLN A 115 -12.86 19.73 -6.45
C GLN A 115 -13.25 19.38 -7.89
N PHE A 116 -13.19 20.34 -8.82
CA PHE A 116 -13.41 20.09 -10.24
C PHE A 116 -12.40 19.08 -10.81
N ASN A 117 -11.11 19.25 -10.54
CA ASN A 117 -10.05 18.37 -11.01
C ASN A 117 -10.21 16.95 -10.44
N VAL A 118 -10.52 16.83 -9.16
CA VAL A 118 -10.76 15.54 -8.48
C VAL A 118 -11.95 14.82 -9.08
N ILE A 119 -13.08 15.49 -9.31
CA ILE A 119 -14.26 14.89 -9.94
C ILE A 119 -13.93 14.45 -11.36
N ARG A 120 -13.20 15.27 -12.12
CA ARG A 120 -12.76 14.93 -13.47
C ARG A 120 -11.87 13.68 -13.49
N LEU A 121 -10.91 13.57 -12.58
CA LEU A 121 -10.05 12.40 -12.43
C LEU A 121 -10.88 11.18 -12.01
N ALA A 122 -11.77 11.30 -11.03
CA ALA A 122 -12.64 10.22 -10.60
C ALA A 122 -13.51 9.69 -11.75
N ASN A 123 -14.11 10.58 -12.55
CA ASN A 123 -14.90 10.23 -13.73
C ASN A 123 -14.02 9.54 -14.79
N TRP A 124 -12.80 10.03 -15.03
CA TRP A 124 -11.85 9.40 -15.95
C TRP A 124 -11.54 7.95 -15.57
N TYR A 125 -11.30 7.69 -14.28
CA TYR A 125 -10.96 6.36 -13.80
C TYR A 125 -12.15 5.40 -13.72
N THR A 126 -13.34 5.92 -13.39
CA THR A 126 -14.55 5.10 -13.20
C THR A 126 -15.38 4.93 -14.46
N GLY A 127 -15.23 5.84 -15.45
CA GLY A 127 -16.11 5.92 -16.61
C GLY A 127 -17.49 6.50 -16.31
N LEU A 128 -17.73 6.98 -15.09
CA LEU A 128 -19.00 7.58 -14.68
C LEU A 128 -19.08 9.08 -15.03
N SER A 129 -20.30 9.59 -15.07
CA SER A 129 -20.58 10.99 -15.42
C SER A 129 -20.61 11.90 -14.19
N LYS A 130 -20.46 13.22 -14.40
CA LYS A 130 -20.52 14.23 -13.33
C LYS A 130 -21.91 14.26 -12.66
N GLN A 131 -22.97 13.95 -13.40
CA GLN A 131 -24.35 13.95 -12.90
C GLN A 131 -24.58 12.88 -11.83
N GLN A 132 -23.78 11.82 -11.82
CA GLN A 132 -23.86 10.73 -10.86
C GLN A 132 -23.09 11.02 -9.57
N VAL A 133 -22.34 12.13 -9.51
CA VAL A 133 -21.55 12.50 -8.33
C VAL A 133 -22.47 13.09 -7.27
N VAL A 134 -22.54 12.41 -6.12
CA VAL A 134 -23.32 12.85 -4.96
C VAL A 134 -22.53 13.82 -4.09
N SER A 135 -21.25 13.55 -3.88
CA SER A 135 -20.37 14.42 -3.08
C SER A 135 -18.90 14.18 -3.39
N ALA A 136 -18.08 15.19 -3.13
CA ALA A 136 -16.62 15.09 -3.16
C ALA A 136 -16.07 15.78 -1.91
N GLN A 137 -15.31 15.05 -1.09
CA GLN A 137 -14.77 15.56 0.16
C GLN A 137 -13.34 15.06 0.41
N ILE A 138 -12.54 15.87 1.10
CA ILE A 138 -11.17 15.51 1.45
C ILE A 138 -11.13 14.52 2.63
N ILE A 139 -10.19 13.58 2.58
CA ILE A 139 -9.87 12.59 3.60
C ILE A 139 -8.42 12.83 4.00
N THR A 140 -8.22 13.22 5.25
CA THR A 140 -6.90 13.58 5.82
C THR A 140 -6.41 12.57 6.86
N SER A 141 -7.24 11.58 7.20
CA SER A 141 -6.89 10.51 8.15
C SER A 141 -7.40 9.16 7.66
N PHE A 142 -6.73 8.10 8.06
CA PHE A 142 -7.20 6.74 7.79
C PHE A 142 -8.39 6.40 8.68
N SER A 143 -9.31 5.61 8.13
CA SER A 143 -10.54 5.16 8.80
C SER A 143 -10.93 3.75 8.37
N ASP A 144 -12.02 3.22 8.92
CA ASP A 144 -12.63 1.97 8.50
C ASP A 144 -12.98 1.93 7.00
N ASP A 145 -13.36 3.08 6.44
CA ASP A 145 -13.74 3.27 5.02
C ASP A 145 -12.52 3.43 4.11
N TYR A 146 -11.42 3.95 4.65
CA TYR A 146 -10.17 4.20 3.96
C TYR A 146 -8.97 3.81 4.86
N PRO A 147 -8.67 2.50 4.96
CA PRO A 147 -7.67 1.98 5.89
C PRO A 147 -6.24 2.37 5.50
N SER A 148 -5.33 2.34 6.48
CA SER A 148 -3.90 2.70 6.36
C SER A 148 -3.13 1.90 5.30
N VAL A 149 -3.65 0.72 4.93
CA VAL A 149 -3.17 -0.10 3.81
C VAL A 149 -3.13 0.66 2.47
N ASN A 150 -3.93 1.72 2.30
CA ASN A 150 -3.92 2.56 1.10
C ASN A 150 -2.74 3.54 1.05
N ARG A 151 -2.12 3.86 2.19
CA ARG A 151 -0.89 4.69 2.36
C ARG A 151 -0.90 6.13 1.83
N LEU A 152 -1.88 6.52 1.03
CA LEU A 152 -1.95 7.85 0.42
C LEU A 152 -2.89 8.74 1.23
N LEU A 153 -2.36 9.86 1.73
CA LEU A 153 -3.10 10.96 2.34
C LEU A 153 -2.38 12.29 2.00
N PRO A 154 -3.11 13.41 1.91
CA PRO A 154 -4.57 13.47 1.82
C PRO A 154 -5.06 12.92 0.48
N VAL A 155 -6.30 12.42 0.45
CA VAL A 155 -7.00 12.03 -0.78
C VAL A 155 -8.40 12.58 -0.77
N TRP A 156 -9.02 12.71 -1.93
CA TRP A 156 -10.43 13.07 -2.04
C TRP A 156 -11.29 11.84 -2.28
N ARG A 157 -12.38 11.72 -1.52
CA ARG A 157 -13.43 10.73 -1.73
C ARG A 157 -14.55 11.34 -2.58
N VAL A 158 -14.73 10.81 -3.78
CA VAL A 158 -15.85 11.10 -4.68
C VAL A 158 -16.86 9.98 -4.56
N ASN A 159 -18.08 10.29 -4.09
CA ASN A 159 -19.18 9.34 -3.94
C ASN A 159 -20.12 9.45 -5.14
N TYR A 160 -20.53 8.30 -5.67
CA TYR A 160 -21.51 8.19 -6.74
C TYR A 160 -22.86 7.66 -6.22
N ASP A 161 -23.94 7.96 -6.94
CA ASP A 161 -25.32 7.55 -6.63
C ASP A 161 -25.52 6.03 -6.57
N ASN A 162 -24.74 5.28 -7.35
CA ASN A 162 -24.75 3.81 -7.39
C ASN A 162 -23.95 3.14 -6.24
N GLY A 163 -23.49 3.92 -5.26
CA GLY A 163 -22.72 3.42 -4.11
C GLY A 163 -21.22 3.22 -4.37
N LEU A 164 -20.72 3.51 -5.58
CA LEU A 164 -19.28 3.52 -5.87
C LEU A 164 -18.60 4.72 -5.19
N ARG A 165 -17.39 4.51 -4.69
CA ARG A 165 -16.55 5.52 -4.06
C ARG A 165 -15.16 5.49 -4.68
N ALA A 166 -14.74 6.62 -5.25
CA ALA A 166 -13.40 6.79 -5.80
C ALA A 166 -12.54 7.64 -4.86
N TYR A 167 -11.36 7.14 -4.51
CA TYR A 167 -10.37 7.87 -3.72
C TYR A 167 -9.26 8.34 -4.65
N VAL A 168 -9.10 9.65 -4.79
CA VAL A 168 -8.20 10.29 -5.76
C VAL A 168 -7.20 11.18 -5.04
N ASP A 169 -5.91 11.06 -5.38
CA ASP A 169 -4.87 12.01 -4.98
C ASP A 169 -4.63 12.99 -6.15
N PRO A 170 -5.05 14.27 -6.01
CA PRO A 170 -4.91 15.27 -7.07
C PRO A 170 -3.47 15.73 -7.30
N SER A 171 -2.56 15.55 -6.33
CA SER A 171 -1.18 16.04 -6.45
C SER A 171 -0.35 15.31 -7.50
N GLN A 172 -0.74 14.06 -7.78
CA GLN A 172 -0.08 13.18 -8.72
C GLN A 172 -1.08 12.61 -9.73
N SER A 173 -2.27 13.24 -9.83
CA SER A 173 -3.39 12.85 -10.68
C SER A 173 -3.78 11.37 -10.57
N ARG A 174 -3.66 10.75 -9.38
CA ARG A 174 -3.74 9.29 -9.22
C ARG A 174 -5.01 8.79 -8.56
N LEU A 175 -5.46 7.59 -8.97
CA LEU A 175 -6.48 6.83 -8.24
C LEU A 175 -5.83 6.00 -7.14
N ALA A 176 -6.16 6.28 -5.88
CA ALA A 176 -5.65 5.56 -4.73
C ALA A 176 -6.35 4.19 -4.56
N THR A 177 -7.69 4.18 -4.59
CA THR A 177 -8.51 2.97 -4.52
C THR A 177 -9.95 3.22 -4.99
N LEU A 178 -10.64 2.16 -5.38
CA LEU A 178 -12.08 2.14 -5.55
C LEU A 178 -12.71 1.30 -4.43
N SER A 179 -13.89 1.71 -3.97
CA SER A 179 -14.66 1.01 -2.95
C SER A 179 -16.15 1.08 -3.22
N ASN A 180 -16.91 0.17 -2.60
CA ASN A 180 -18.37 0.14 -2.60
C ASN A 180 -18.84 -0.48 -1.27
N ASP A 181 -20.16 -0.52 -1.04
CA ASP A 181 -20.72 -1.01 0.22
C ASP A 181 -20.35 -2.46 0.51
N GLN A 182 -20.38 -3.32 -0.52
CA GLN A 182 -20.02 -4.74 -0.40
C GLN A 182 -18.58 -4.90 0.09
N LYS A 183 -17.61 -4.24 -0.55
CA LYS A 183 -16.19 -4.30 -0.17
C LYS A 183 -15.99 -3.79 1.26
N MET A 184 -16.66 -2.70 1.64
CA MET A 184 -16.53 -2.12 2.97
C MET A 184 -17.06 -3.04 4.06
N TRP A 185 -18.24 -3.64 3.84
CA TRP A 185 -18.83 -4.59 4.79
C TRP A 185 -17.95 -5.83 4.97
N MET A 186 -17.46 -6.42 3.88
CA MET A 186 -16.54 -7.56 3.93
C MET A 186 -15.22 -7.20 4.63
N ALA A 187 -14.66 -6.03 4.33
CA ALA A 187 -13.43 -5.56 4.96
C ALA A 187 -13.62 -5.36 6.47
N LYS A 188 -14.79 -4.88 6.91
CA LYS A 188 -15.13 -4.76 8.33
C LYS A 188 -15.15 -6.13 9.02
N ILE A 189 -15.82 -7.12 8.44
CA ILE A 189 -15.85 -8.49 9.00
C ILE A 189 -14.45 -9.10 9.03
N PHE A 190 -13.67 -8.91 7.97
CA PHE A 190 -12.29 -9.38 7.90
C PHE A 190 -11.44 -8.76 9.02
N ARG A 191 -11.52 -7.45 9.25
CA ARG A 191 -10.79 -6.78 10.34
C ARG A 191 -11.20 -7.31 11.71
N LEU A 192 -12.49 -7.52 11.94
CA LEU A 192 -13.01 -8.01 13.21
C LEU A 192 -12.54 -9.45 13.50
N GLY A 193 -12.65 -10.37 12.53
CA GLY A 193 -12.40 -11.80 12.75
C GLY A 193 -10.97 -12.28 12.45
N HIS A 194 -10.25 -11.61 11.55
CA HIS A 194 -8.94 -12.05 11.06
C HIS A 194 -7.78 -11.28 11.69
N THR A 195 -7.87 -9.95 11.75
CA THR A 195 -6.80 -9.11 12.34
C THR A 195 -7.09 -8.70 13.79
N TRP A 196 -8.34 -8.83 14.25
CA TRP A 196 -8.85 -8.37 15.54
C TRP A 196 -8.70 -6.86 15.75
N THR A 197 -8.85 -6.11 14.65
CA THR A 197 -8.92 -4.66 14.67
C THR A 197 -10.36 -4.24 14.94
N TRP A 198 -10.60 -3.58 16.06
CA TRP A 198 -11.92 -3.09 16.47
C TRP A 198 -11.96 -1.56 16.34
N GLY A 199 -12.75 -1.06 15.38
CA GLY A 199 -12.77 0.35 15.00
C GLY A 199 -11.72 0.71 13.95
N ASP A 200 -11.46 2.01 13.82
CA ASP A 200 -10.70 2.58 12.70
C ASP A 200 -9.20 2.24 12.70
N GLN A 201 -8.61 1.97 13.87
CA GLN A 201 -7.16 1.76 14.02
C GLN A 201 -6.84 0.56 14.92
N PRO A 202 -5.66 -0.08 14.72
CA PRO A 202 -5.18 -1.11 15.63
C PRO A 202 -5.04 -0.58 17.06
N TRP A 203 -5.54 -1.34 18.03
CA TRP A 203 -5.45 -0.97 19.45
C TRP A 203 -4.15 -1.50 20.08
N LYS A 204 -3.65 -0.83 21.13
CA LYS A 204 -2.27 -1.02 21.63
C LYS A 204 -1.87 -2.47 22.00
N GLY A 205 -2.82 -3.29 22.46
CA GLY A 205 -2.56 -4.69 22.86
C GLY A 205 -2.89 -5.73 21.79
N GLN A 206 -3.37 -5.32 20.61
CA GLN A 206 -3.80 -6.23 19.55
C GLN A 206 -2.71 -7.20 19.12
N SER A 207 -1.50 -6.69 18.87
CA SER A 207 -0.35 -7.50 18.47
C SER A 207 0.05 -8.51 19.54
N LEU A 208 0.05 -8.11 20.81
CA LEU A 208 0.40 -8.98 21.93
C LEU A 208 -0.59 -10.14 22.07
N ILE A 209 -1.90 -9.87 22.04
CA ILE A 209 -2.92 -10.92 22.14
C ILE A 209 -2.83 -11.87 20.94
N MET A 210 -2.61 -11.34 19.73
CA MET A 210 -2.44 -12.17 18.53
C MET A 210 -1.20 -13.07 18.64
N GLN A 211 -0.06 -12.55 19.10
CA GLN A 211 1.15 -13.34 19.34
C GLN A 211 0.92 -14.47 20.35
N LEU A 212 0.24 -14.19 21.48
CA LEU A 212 -0.11 -15.21 22.47
C LEU A 212 -1.04 -16.28 21.89
N ALA A 213 -2.01 -15.89 21.07
CA ALA A 213 -2.89 -16.83 20.39
C ALA A 213 -2.13 -17.73 19.41
N LEU A 214 -1.20 -17.16 18.62
CA LEU A 214 -0.34 -17.91 17.69
C LEU A 214 0.56 -18.91 18.42
N ILE A 215 1.17 -18.52 19.55
CA ILE A 215 1.93 -19.44 20.42
C ILE A 215 1.01 -20.55 20.95
N GLY A 216 -0.20 -20.22 21.39
CA GLY A 216 -1.19 -21.19 21.83
C GLY A 216 -1.57 -22.20 20.75
N ILE A 217 -1.77 -21.73 19.52
CA ILE A 217 -2.07 -22.58 18.34
C ILE A 217 -0.87 -23.48 18.03
N LEU A 218 0.35 -22.95 18.08
CA LEU A 218 1.57 -23.73 17.92
C LEU A 218 1.66 -24.87 18.95
N CYS A 219 1.41 -24.57 20.22
CA CYS A 219 1.33 -25.59 21.27
C CYS A 219 0.25 -26.64 20.99
N LEU A 220 -0.93 -26.23 20.51
CA LEU A 220 -2.01 -27.15 20.16
C LEU A 220 -1.63 -28.10 19.03
N VAL A 221 -0.94 -27.62 18.00
CA VAL A 221 -0.44 -28.43 16.88
C VAL A 221 0.54 -29.49 17.40
N PHE A 222 1.53 -29.11 18.22
CA PHE A 222 2.48 -30.06 18.80
C PHE A 222 1.83 -31.08 19.76
N MET A 223 0.84 -30.65 20.56
CA MET A 223 0.04 -31.58 21.37
C MET A 223 -0.72 -32.56 20.47
N GLY A 224 -1.29 -32.09 19.35
CA GLY A 224 -1.98 -32.89 18.34
C GLY A 224 -1.08 -33.94 17.71
N PHE A 225 0.12 -33.56 17.26
CA PHE A 225 1.15 -34.49 16.77
C PHE A 225 1.49 -35.56 17.82
N GLY A 226 1.78 -35.13 19.06
CA GLY A 226 2.10 -36.04 20.16
C GLY A 226 0.97 -37.03 20.44
N LEU A 227 -0.29 -36.59 20.38
CA LEU A 227 -1.47 -37.45 20.55
C LEU A 227 -1.67 -38.38 19.35
N PHE A 228 -1.41 -37.93 18.12
CA PHE A 228 -1.58 -38.73 16.92
C PHE A 228 -0.71 -39.99 16.98
N PHE A 229 0.60 -39.84 17.11
CA PHE A 229 1.54 -40.97 17.12
C PHE A 229 1.38 -41.87 18.36
N LYS A 230 1.12 -41.28 19.54
CA LYS A 230 0.99 -42.07 20.78
C LYS A 230 -0.32 -42.87 20.87
N ILE A 231 -1.38 -42.44 20.20
CA ILE A 231 -2.67 -43.16 20.15
C ILE A 231 -2.75 -44.10 18.93
N HIS A 232 -1.99 -43.83 17.86
CA HIS A 232 -1.97 -44.60 16.61
C HIS A 232 -1.60 -46.08 16.82
N ASN A 233 -0.63 -46.40 17.68
CA ASN A 233 -0.11 -47.76 17.84
C ASN A 233 -0.99 -48.76 18.61
N ARG A 234 -2.18 -48.39 19.10
CA ARG A 234 -2.94 -49.30 19.99
C ARG A 234 -4.34 -49.73 19.52
N LYS A 235 -5.04 -48.98 18.65
CA LYS A 235 -6.51 -49.18 18.46
C LYS A 235 -7.09 -48.74 17.09
N ASN A 236 -6.34 -48.78 15.98
CA ASN A 236 -6.84 -48.28 14.68
C ASN A 236 -8.14 -48.95 14.20
N HIS A 237 -8.37 -50.24 14.49
CA HIS A 237 -9.63 -50.93 14.15
C HIS A 237 -10.88 -50.34 14.83
N ARG A 238 -10.77 -49.74 16.02
CA ARG A 238 -11.91 -49.15 16.76
C ARG A 238 -12.29 -47.73 16.29
N LEU A 239 -11.46 -47.09 15.47
CA LEU A 239 -11.68 -45.72 14.99
C LEU A 239 -12.54 -45.67 13.73
N ARG A 240 -12.59 -46.76 12.95
CA ARG A 240 -13.48 -46.89 11.79
C ARG A 240 -14.96 -46.77 12.20
N GLN A 241 -15.28 -47.15 13.45
CA GLN A 241 -16.62 -47.00 14.05
C GLN A 241 -16.87 -45.59 14.65
N LYS A 242 -15.92 -44.65 14.56
CA LYS A 242 -16.02 -43.27 15.10
C LYS A 242 -15.55 -42.25 14.05
N PRO A 243 -16.34 -42.02 12.98
CA PRO A 243 -15.91 -41.27 11.80
C PRO A 243 -15.45 -39.84 12.12
N ILE A 244 -16.12 -39.14 13.02
CA ILE A 244 -15.73 -37.75 13.43
C ILE A 244 -14.32 -37.73 14.06
N ARG A 245 -14.00 -38.71 14.92
CA ARG A 245 -12.68 -38.79 15.58
C ARG A 245 -11.59 -39.20 14.60
N PHE A 246 -11.92 -40.07 13.66
CA PHE A 246 -11.04 -40.43 12.56
C PHE A 246 -10.72 -39.19 11.72
N LEU A 247 -11.76 -38.52 11.20
CA LEU A 247 -11.61 -37.37 10.32
C LEU A 247 -10.84 -36.22 10.98
N HIS A 248 -11.17 -35.85 12.23
CA HIS A 248 -10.44 -34.82 12.98
C HIS A 248 -8.94 -35.14 13.11
N ARG A 249 -8.58 -36.40 13.40
CA ARG A 249 -7.17 -36.78 13.59
C ARG A 249 -6.35 -36.73 12.31
N TYR A 250 -6.90 -37.26 11.21
CA TYR A 250 -6.19 -37.31 9.94
C TYR A 250 -6.15 -35.93 9.28
N LEU A 251 -7.25 -35.16 9.30
CA LEU A 251 -7.23 -33.77 8.87
C LEU A 251 -6.24 -32.93 9.68
N ALA A 252 -6.14 -33.11 11.00
CA ALA A 252 -5.19 -32.36 11.83
C ALA A 252 -3.74 -32.55 11.38
N ILE A 253 -3.34 -33.79 11.06
CA ILE A 253 -1.98 -34.09 10.59
C ILE A 253 -1.76 -33.64 9.16
N SER A 254 -2.74 -33.81 8.26
CA SER A 254 -2.62 -33.32 6.89
C SER A 254 -2.51 -31.80 6.83
N LEU A 255 -3.25 -31.09 7.68
CA LEU A 255 -3.29 -29.62 7.71
C LEU A 255 -2.21 -28.98 8.59
N SER A 256 -1.55 -29.75 9.46
CA SER A 256 -0.59 -29.17 10.42
C SER A 256 0.58 -28.46 9.75
N THR A 257 1.06 -28.94 8.60
CA THR A 257 2.13 -28.26 7.86
C THR A 257 1.69 -26.85 7.45
N PHE A 258 0.48 -26.70 6.91
CA PHE A 258 -0.06 -25.40 6.50
C PHE A 258 -0.32 -24.48 7.69
N ILE A 259 -0.85 -25.02 8.79
CA ILE A 259 -1.03 -24.25 10.03
C ILE A 259 0.33 -23.76 10.55
N LEU A 260 1.37 -24.59 10.54
CA LEU A 260 2.71 -24.20 10.97
C LEU A 260 3.29 -23.09 10.08
N LEU A 261 3.17 -23.21 8.75
CA LEU A 261 3.63 -22.17 7.82
C LEU A 261 2.96 -20.82 8.12
N TRP A 262 1.64 -20.81 8.30
CA TRP A 262 0.88 -19.59 8.61
C TRP A 262 1.19 -19.02 9.99
N VAL A 263 1.30 -19.88 11.01
CA VAL A 263 1.61 -19.46 12.39
C VAL A 263 3.01 -18.87 12.49
N ILE A 264 4.02 -19.52 11.91
CA ILE A 264 5.42 -19.05 11.96
C ILE A 264 5.57 -17.72 11.20
N SER A 265 5.06 -17.65 9.97
CA SER A 265 5.14 -16.43 9.16
C SER A 265 4.31 -15.29 9.75
N GLY A 266 3.09 -15.57 10.22
CA GLY A 266 2.23 -14.58 10.86
C GLY A 266 2.83 -14.07 12.18
N PHE A 267 3.45 -14.95 12.98
CA PHE A 267 4.14 -14.53 14.19
C PHE A 267 5.33 -13.61 13.86
N TYR A 268 6.16 -13.99 12.88
CA TYR A 268 7.30 -13.17 12.47
C TYR A 268 6.85 -11.80 11.93
N HIS A 269 5.78 -11.76 11.13
CA HIS A 269 5.19 -10.53 10.61
C HIS A 269 4.73 -9.58 11.72
N ILE A 270 4.03 -10.09 12.73
CA ILE A 270 3.51 -9.26 13.84
C ILE A 270 4.64 -8.86 14.81
N TRP A 271 5.64 -9.72 14.97
CA TRP A 271 6.82 -9.43 15.80
C TRP A 271 7.65 -8.29 15.22
N ASN A 272 7.81 -8.26 13.89
CA ASN A 272 8.59 -7.24 13.20
C ASN A 272 7.76 -5.96 12.98
N LYS A 273 7.64 -5.13 14.02
CA LYS A 273 6.97 -3.84 13.92
C LYS A 273 7.82 -2.87 13.09
N LYS A 274 7.27 -2.42 11.96
CA LYS A 274 7.90 -1.38 11.13
C LYS A 274 7.79 -0.01 11.82
N SER A 275 8.87 0.74 11.79
CA SER A 275 8.86 2.14 12.22
C SER A 275 7.92 2.96 11.34
N GLU A 276 7.22 3.90 11.94
CA GLU A 276 6.50 4.91 11.18
C GLU A 276 7.49 5.70 10.34
N ILE A 277 7.09 6.06 9.12
CA ILE A 277 7.88 6.90 8.22
C ILE A 277 7.46 8.34 8.50
N PRO A 278 8.32 9.18 9.10
CA PRO A 278 8.06 10.61 9.21
C PRO A 278 7.63 11.21 7.88
N VAL A 279 6.49 11.91 7.87
CA VAL A 279 6.06 12.68 6.71
C VAL A 279 6.78 14.02 6.72
N PHE A 280 7.67 14.23 5.77
CA PHE A 280 8.32 15.52 5.57
C PHE A 280 7.48 16.38 4.61
N ASN A 281 7.09 17.57 5.05
CA ASN A 281 6.40 18.55 4.22
C ASN A 281 7.40 19.63 3.81
N PRO A 282 7.89 19.65 2.55
CA PRO A 282 8.85 20.64 2.13
C PRO A 282 8.26 22.05 2.18
N ILE A 283 9.11 23.04 2.47
CA ILE A 283 8.79 24.46 2.41
C ILE A 283 9.72 25.10 1.40
N PHE A 284 9.17 25.52 0.27
CA PHE A 284 9.87 26.23 -0.79
C PHE A 284 9.56 27.71 -0.72
N HIS A 285 10.50 28.54 -1.15
CA HIS A 285 10.33 30.00 -1.21
C HIS A 285 10.22 30.43 -2.67
N ALA A 286 9.30 31.34 -2.98
CA ALA A 286 9.05 31.79 -4.36
C ALA A 286 10.30 32.44 -5.00
N GLN A 287 11.16 33.06 -4.19
CA GLN A 287 12.42 33.66 -4.62
C GLN A 287 13.47 32.64 -5.12
N ASP A 288 13.30 31.36 -4.79
CA ASP A 288 14.20 30.28 -5.22
C ASP A 288 13.91 29.80 -6.65
N LEU A 289 12.81 30.28 -7.24
CA LEU A 289 12.39 29.93 -8.59
C LEU A 289 12.92 30.97 -9.59
N SER A 290 14.00 30.64 -10.30
CA SER A 290 14.61 31.56 -11.26
C SER A 290 13.83 31.61 -12.59
N PRO A 291 13.77 32.78 -13.26
CA PRO A 291 13.20 32.90 -14.60
C PRO A 291 13.92 32.05 -15.64
N ASP A 292 15.24 31.86 -15.49
CA ASP A 292 16.05 31.07 -16.40
C ASP A 292 15.71 29.57 -16.31
N ALA A 293 15.54 29.05 -15.09
CA ALA A 293 15.12 27.67 -14.87
C ALA A 293 13.71 27.44 -15.41
N TRP A 294 12.80 28.41 -15.21
CA TRP A 294 11.46 28.36 -15.80
C TRP A 294 11.53 28.31 -17.33
N LYS A 295 12.26 29.24 -17.96
CA LYS A 295 12.42 29.31 -19.41
C LYS A 295 12.95 27.99 -19.97
N ARG A 296 13.93 27.37 -19.28
CA ARG A 296 14.49 26.06 -19.63
C ARG A 296 13.46 24.93 -19.49
N ALA A 297 12.73 24.88 -18.38
CA ALA A 297 11.72 23.86 -18.13
C ALA A 297 10.54 23.90 -19.13
N THR A 298 10.27 25.06 -19.71
CA THR A 298 9.15 25.27 -20.64
C THR A 298 9.58 25.47 -22.10
N GLN A 299 10.80 25.05 -22.48
CA GLN A 299 11.30 25.17 -23.87
C GLN A 299 10.56 24.29 -24.87
N HIS A 300 9.92 23.23 -24.39
CA HIS A 300 9.20 22.28 -25.23
C HIS A 300 7.88 21.90 -24.56
N PRO A 301 6.88 21.41 -25.31
CA PRO A 301 5.67 20.85 -24.72
C PRO A 301 5.99 19.71 -23.75
N VAL A 302 5.36 19.76 -22.57
CA VAL A 302 5.57 18.78 -21.49
C VAL A 302 4.27 18.03 -21.19
N GLN A 303 4.39 16.80 -20.70
CA GLN A 303 3.28 16.03 -20.12
C GLN A 303 3.04 16.39 -18.65
N GLY A 304 4.08 16.85 -17.96
CA GLY A 304 4.01 17.22 -16.55
C GLY A 304 5.18 18.10 -16.16
N LEU A 305 4.91 19.10 -15.34
CA LEU A 305 5.91 19.97 -14.74
C LEU A 305 5.57 20.20 -13.27
N SER A 306 6.51 19.90 -12.38
CA SER A 306 6.30 20.00 -10.94
C SER A 306 7.57 20.40 -10.20
N ILE A 307 7.41 21.12 -9.08
CA ILE A 307 8.49 21.34 -8.12
C ILE A 307 8.63 20.12 -7.22
N VAL A 308 9.87 19.65 -7.06
CA VAL A 308 10.26 18.54 -6.19
C VAL A 308 11.41 18.95 -5.27
N PRO A 309 11.49 18.42 -4.04
CA PRO A 309 12.61 18.72 -3.15
C PRO A 309 13.84 17.89 -3.56
N ILE A 310 15.01 18.53 -3.58
CA ILE A 310 16.30 17.85 -3.76
C ILE A 310 17.09 17.75 -2.46
N THR A 311 16.80 18.64 -1.50
CA THR A 311 17.24 18.52 -0.11
C THR A 311 16.15 19.00 0.83
N PHE A 312 16.02 18.34 1.98
CA PHE A 312 15.13 18.76 3.05
C PHE A 312 15.85 19.70 4.02
N GLY A 313 15.18 20.79 4.40
CA GLY A 313 15.63 21.73 5.42
C GLY A 313 14.46 22.15 6.31
N LEU A 314 14.73 22.51 7.57
CA LEU A 314 13.69 22.80 8.57
C LEU A 314 12.73 23.92 8.12
N ASP A 315 13.27 25.01 7.58
CA ASP A 315 12.50 26.20 7.17
C ASP A 315 12.59 26.52 5.67
N ARG A 316 13.47 25.83 4.94
CA ARG A 316 13.72 26.05 3.51
C ARG A 316 14.29 24.78 2.87
N SER A 317 13.49 24.15 2.01
CA SER A 317 13.90 23.06 1.13
C SER A 317 14.44 23.62 -0.19
N HIS A 318 15.45 22.97 -0.76
CA HIS A 318 15.92 23.29 -2.10
C HIS A 318 15.03 22.62 -3.14
N ALA A 319 14.58 23.40 -4.12
CA ALA A 319 13.66 22.98 -5.16
C ALA A 319 14.37 22.63 -6.48
N ALA A 320 13.82 21.66 -7.20
CA ALA A 320 14.11 21.40 -8.60
C ALA A 320 12.82 21.32 -9.42
N TRP A 321 12.89 21.67 -10.70
CA TRP A 321 11.84 21.36 -11.66
C TRP A 321 12.00 19.93 -12.16
N LEU A 322 10.98 19.11 -11.94
CA LEU A 322 10.84 17.80 -12.56
C LEU A 322 9.98 17.94 -13.83
N ILE A 323 10.60 17.65 -14.96
CA ILE A 323 10.05 17.83 -16.31
C ILE A 323 9.79 16.46 -16.91
N GLN A 324 8.55 16.23 -17.37
CA GLN A 324 8.18 15.03 -18.11
C GLN A 324 7.90 15.42 -19.55
N SER A 325 8.72 14.96 -20.49
CA SER A 325 8.58 15.34 -21.91
C SER A 325 7.30 14.78 -22.54
N ALA A 326 6.69 15.54 -23.45
CA ALA A 326 5.55 15.05 -24.22
C ALA A 326 5.91 13.87 -25.15
N GLY A 327 4.90 13.06 -25.53
CA GLY A 327 5.08 11.87 -26.38
C GLY A 327 5.82 10.66 -25.76
N LYS A 328 6.24 10.72 -24.48
CA LYS A 328 6.90 9.61 -23.76
C LYS A 328 5.93 8.88 -22.82
N PRO A 329 6.24 7.68 -22.33
CA PRO A 329 5.38 6.97 -21.39
C PRO A 329 5.18 7.78 -20.10
N GLN A 330 3.92 7.93 -19.67
CA GLN A 330 3.58 8.64 -18.45
C GLN A 330 4.12 7.94 -17.21
N LEU A 331 4.40 8.72 -16.16
CA LEU A 331 4.56 8.16 -14.81
C LEU A 331 3.28 7.46 -14.40
N GLN A 332 3.44 6.27 -13.81
CA GLN A 332 2.37 5.33 -13.55
C GLN A 332 1.36 5.89 -12.54
N GLY A 333 0.27 6.49 -13.01
CA GLY A 333 -0.64 7.26 -12.17
C GLY A 333 -1.86 6.51 -11.62
N SER A 334 -2.02 5.20 -11.77
CA SER A 334 -3.01 4.48 -10.94
C SER A 334 -2.66 3.00 -10.76
N MET A 335 -2.40 2.63 -9.52
CA MET A 335 -2.11 1.27 -9.09
C MET A 335 -3.21 0.77 -8.15
N THR A 336 -4.48 1.05 -8.43
CA THR A 336 -5.57 0.34 -7.76
C THR A 336 -5.54 -1.12 -8.19
N ALA A 337 -5.67 -2.03 -7.21
CA ALA A 337 -5.47 -3.49 -7.30
C ALA A 337 -5.23 -4.05 -8.72
N ALA A 338 -4.03 -3.83 -9.28
CA ALA A 338 -3.64 -4.55 -10.47
C ALA A 338 -3.64 -6.04 -10.10
N ASN A 339 -4.15 -6.89 -11.00
CA ASN A 339 -3.95 -8.32 -10.85
C ASN A 339 -2.42 -8.54 -10.78
N GLU A 340 -1.94 -9.31 -9.80
CA GLU A 340 -0.50 -9.59 -9.64
C GLU A 340 0.12 -10.17 -10.94
N HIS A 341 -0.70 -10.71 -11.84
CA HIS A 341 -0.31 -11.23 -13.15
C HIS A 341 -0.22 -10.21 -14.29
N ASP A 342 -0.71 -8.97 -14.11
CA ASP A 342 -0.46 -7.90 -15.10
C ASP A 342 1.01 -7.43 -15.08
N HIS A 343 1.82 -7.92 -14.12
CA HIS A 343 3.26 -7.67 -14.04
C HIS A 343 4.12 -8.61 -14.89
N HIS A 344 3.55 -9.71 -15.42
CA HIS A 344 4.30 -10.64 -16.29
C HIS A 344 4.25 -10.26 -17.77
N ARG A 345 3.43 -9.29 -18.18
CA ARG A 345 3.64 -8.61 -19.46
C ARG A 345 4.80 -7.64 -19.27
N HIS A 346 5.99 -8.13 -19.57
CA HIS A 346 7.18 -7.31 -19.79
C HIS A 346 6.88 -6.26 -20.87
N SER A 347 6.26 -5.14 -20.52
CA SER A 347 6.57 -3.90 -21.25
C SER A 347 8.00 -3.61 -20.86
N LYS A 348 8.94 -3.93 -21.76
CA LYS A 348 10.35 -3.52 -21.66
C LYS A 348 10.43 -2.14 -21.01
N ASP A 349 11.24 -2.05 -19.96
CA ASP A 349 11.61 -0.82 -19.26
C ASP A 349 11.73 0.34 -20.25
N THR A 350 10.67 1.12 -20.35
CA THR A 350 10.76 2.43 -20.97
C THR A 350 10.87 3.37 -19.81
N THR A 351 12.11 3.59 -19.37
CA THR A 351 12.45 4.62 -18.40
C THR A 351 11.70 5.88 -18.80
N PRO A 352 10.80 6.42 -17.95
CA PRO A 352 10.12 7.65 -18.27
C PRO A 352 11.18 8.72 -18.50
N ALA A 353 11.03 9.50 -19.57
CA ALA A 353 11.95 10.58 -19.89
C ALA A 353 11.71 11.73 -18.90
N ILE A 354 12.26 11.57 -17.70
CA ILE A 354 12.25 12.57 -16.64
C ILE A 354 13.56 13.35 -16.76
N GLN A 355 13.46 14.67 -16.81
CA GLN A 355 14.58 15.58 -16.62
C GLN A 355 14.37 16.33 -15.31
N VAL A 356 15.45 16.55 -14.57
CA VAL A 356 15.43 17.33 -13.33
C VAL A 356 16.43 18.46 -13.49
N ILE A 357 15.98 19.69 -13.27
CA ILE A 357 16.86 20.87 -13.28
C ILE A 357 16.71 21.64 -11.98
N ASP A 358 17.80 22.18 -11.47
CA ASP A 358 17.78 23.03 -10.28
C ASP A 358 16.87 24.25 -10.51
N ALA A 359 15.95 24.53 -9.58
CA ALA A 359 14.98 25.59 -9.76
C ALA A 359 15.61 26.99 -9.65
N TYR A 360 16.80 27.10 -9.07
CA TYR A 360 17.57 28.34 -8.94
C TYR A 360 18.65 28.45 -10.01
N SER A 361 19.61 27.49 -10.06
CA SER A 361 20.78 27.57 -10.95
C SER A 361 20.49 27.14 -12.40
N SER A 362 19.36 26.46 -12.66
CA SER A 362 19.04 25.86 -13.96
C SER A 362 19.98 24.72 -14.41
N GLU A 363 20.85 24.23 -13.53
CA GLU A 363 21.76 23.12 -13.82
C GLU A 363 21.01 21.80 -13.93
N ASP A 364 21.47 20.90 -14.81
CA ASP A 364 20.91 19.56 -14.91
C ASP A 364 21.31 18.74 -13.68
N LEU A 365 20.34 18.05 -13.11
CA LEU A 365 20.52 17.22 -11.94
C LEU A 365 20.27 15.75 -12.28
N ASP A 366 21.20 14.88 -11.90
CA ASP A 366 20.99 13.44 -11.99
C ASP A 366 20.01 12.98 -10.91
N ILE A 367 18.93 12.30 -11.33
CA ILE A 367 17.83 11.89 -10.44
C ILE A 367 18.28 10.88 -9.37
N LEU A 368 19.29 10.07 -9.66
CA LEU A 368 19.81 9.05 -8.74
C LEU A 368 20.70 9.71 -7.69
N GLU A 369 21.57 10.62 -8.10
CA GLU A 369 22.36 11.47 -7.19
C GLU A 369 21.47 12.32 -6.29
N GLN A 370 20.45 12.99 -6.84
CA GLN A 370 19.53 13.79 -6.02
C GLN A 370 18.71 12.94 -5.05
N SER A 371 18.33 11.73 -5.44
CA SER A 371 17.66 10.81 -4.50
C SER A 371 18.57 10.44 -3.33
N LYS A 372 19.89 10.28 -3.55
CA LYS A 372 20.85 10.08 -2.44
C LYS A 372 20.93 11.31 -1.53
N ASN A 373 21.03 12.51 -2.09
CA ASN A 373 21.06 13.77 -1.32
C ASN A 373 19.79 13.95 -0.48
N LEU A 374 18.63 13.69 -1.08
CA LEU A 374 17.36 13.74 -0.39
C LEU A 374 17.29 12.71 0.74
N ALA A 375 17.71 11.46 0.49
CA ALA A 375 17.77 10.42 1.52
C ALA A 375 18.72 10.79 2.68
N ALA A 376 19.88 11.38 2.37
CA ALA A 376 20.87 11.84 3.35
C ALA A 376 20.30 12.94 4.24
N SER A 377 19.65 13.95 3.65
CA SER A 377 18.98 15.02 4.41
C SER A 377 17.82 14.48 5.26
N TYR A 378 17.05 13.53 4.74
CA TYR A 378 15.91 12.92 5.44
C TYR A 378 16.35 12.09 6.66
N LEU A 379 17.39 11.27 6.51
CA LEU A 379 17.91 10.43 7.60
C LEU A 379 18.89 11.18 8.52
N ASN A 380 19.25 12.43 8.20
CA ASN A 380 20.29 13.20 8.86
C ASN A 380 21.63 12.42 8.92
N LEU A 381 22.03 11.87 7.78
CA LEU A 381 23.22 11.04 7.60
C LEU A 381 24.17 11.65 6.56
N SER A 382 25.45 11.29 6.62
CA SER A 382 26.42 11.73 5.62
C SER A 382 26.15 11.06 4.27
N ILE A 383 26.27 11.82 3.17
CA ILE A 383 26.07 11.34 1.80
C ILE A 383 26.97 10.14 1.45
N HIS A 384 28.16 10.03 2.06
CA HIS A 384 29.07 8.89 1.87
C HIS A 384 28.51 7.55 2.38
N GLN A 385 27.46 7.59 3.20
CA GLN A 385 26.77 6.39 3.65
C GLN A 385 25.76 5.85 2.62
N PHE A 386 25.57 6.52 1.48
CA PHE A 386 24.62 6.13 0.43
C PHE A 386 25.39 5.69 -0.81
N LYS A 387 25.42 4.39 -1.08
CA LYS A 387 26.33 3.80 -2.08
C LYS A 387 25.72 3.75 -3.47
N GLN A 388 24.50 3.23 -3.56
CA GLN A 388 23.84 2.93 -4.83
C GLN A 388 22.44 3.51 -4.83
N ALA A 389 22.05 4.06 -5.98
CA ALA A 389 20.69 4.47 -6.26
C ALA A 389 20.24 3.83 -7.58
N THR A 390 19.04 3.24 -7.59
CA THR A 390 18.53 2.48 -8.74
C THR A 390 17.06 2.82 -8.97
N LEU A 391 16.68 3.09 -10.21
CA LEU A 391 15.27 3.32 -10.55
C LEU A 391 14.49 2.01 -10.53
N ILE A 392 13.34 2.02 -9.85
CA ILE A 392 12.40 0.91 -9.74
C ILE A 392 11.09 1.33 -10.42
N THR A 393 10.77 0.64 -11.51
CA THR A 393 9.62 0.90 -12.40
C THR A 393 8.50 -0.14 -12.23
N SER A 394 8.71 -1.17 -11.41
CA SER A 394 7.76 -2.23 -11.15
C SER A 394 7.79 -2.67 -9.69
N PHE A 395 6.67 -3.22 -9.21
CA PHE A 395 6.60 -3.80 -7.88
C PHE A 395 7.18 -5.21 -7.89
N GLY A 396 7.97 -5.53 -6.86
CA GLY A 396 8.60 -6.83 -6.74
C GLY A 396 9.50 -6.93 -5.53
N GLY A 397 9.83 -8.17 -5.15
CA GLY A 397 10.70 -8.46 -4.00
C GLY A 397 10.25 -7.73 -2.74
N GLU A 398 11.15 -6.94 -2.16
CA GLU A 398 10.90 -6.18 -0.94
C GLU A 398 10.04 -4.90 -1.14
N TYR A 399 9.90 -4.42 -2.37
CA TYR A 399 9.08 -3.26 -2.73
C TYR A 399 7.79 -3.70 -3.42
N GLY A 400 6.88 -4.26 -2.63
CA GLY A 400 5.60 -4.77 -3.13
C GLY A 400 4.56 -3.68 -3.44
N PHE A 401 3.49 -4.11 -4.12
CA PHE A 401 2.33 -3.30 -4.54
C PHE A 401 1.64 -2.51 -3.41
N ILE A 402 1.85 -2.93 -2.16
CA ILE A 402 1.37 -2.25 -0.96
C ILE A 402 1.86 -0.80 -0.85
N ASN A 403 2.97 -0.45 -1.48
CA ASN A 403 3.57 0.88 -1.41
C ASN A 403 2.86 1.92 -2.30
N LYS A 404 2.06 1.50 -3.29
CA LYS A 404 1.19 2.36 -4.12
C LYS A 404 1.86 3.50 -4.90
N ARG A 405 3.19 3.53 -4.97
CA ARG A 405 3.99 4.57 -5.64
C ARG A 405 4.95 3.93 -6.64
N LEU A 406 4.92 4.38 -7.88
CA LEU A 406 5.88 4.07 -8.93
C LEU A 406 5.96 5.22 -9.95
N PRO A 407 7.11 5.44 -10.60
CA PRO A 407 8.39 4.81 -10.27
C PRO A 407 8.95 5.36 -8.95
N VAL A 408 9.89 4.63 -8.36
CA VAL A 408 10.66 5.09 -7.19
C VAL A 408 12.14 4.85 -7.39
N VAL A 409 12.98 5.68 -6.78
CA VAL A 409 14.42 5.42 -6.69
C VAL A 409 14.69 4.69 -5.38
N LYS A 410 15.28 3.50 -5.48
CA LYS A 410 15.82 2.74 -4.34
C LYS A 410 17.21 3.26 -4.03
N VAL A 411 17.40 3.81 -2.85
CA VAL A 411 18.69 4.27 -2.34
C VAL A 411 19.18 3.31 -1.25
N GLU A 412 20.37 2.76 -1.43
CA GLU A 412 20.97 1.77 -0.51
C GLU A 412 22.02 2.42 0.40
N THR A 413 21.90 2.17 1.70
CA THR A 413 22.84 2.69 2.71
C THR A 413 23.94 1.67 3.06
N SER A 414 25.04 2.16 3.61
CA SER A 414 26.14 1.38 4.18
C SER A 414 25.96 1.04 5.67
N LEU A 415 24.79 1.31 6.23
CA LEU A 415 24.46 1.01 7.63
C LEU A 415 24.46 -0.50 7.89
N SER A 416 24.73 -0.89 9.14
CA SER A 416 24.80 -2.31 9.55
C SER A 416 23.50 -3.09 9.32
N ASN A 417 22.34 -2.41 9.37
CA ASN A 417 21.02 -2.99 9.10
C ASN A 417 20.66 -3.01 7.60
N GLN A 418 21.55 -2.55 6.72
CA GLN A 418 21.35 -2.45 5.27
C GLN A 418 20.02 -1.75 4.92
N LEU A 419 19.78 -0.59 5.53
CA LEU A 419 18.61 0.21 5.26
C LEU A 419 18.58 0.64 3.79
N ARG A 420 17.40 0.48 3.18
CA ARG A 420 17.07 0.96 1.83
C ARG A 420 15.91 1.92 1.93
N VAL A 421 16.04 3.05 1.24
CA VAL A 421 15.02 4.11 1.18
C VAL A 421 14.46 4.16 -0.23
N TYR A 422 13.13 4.17 -0.35
CA TYR A 422 12.45 4.27 -1.64
C TYR A 422 11.81 5.64 -1.76
N ILE A 423 12.21 6.40 -2.77
CA ILE A 423 11.81 7.80 -2.96
C ILE A 423 11.03 7.93 -4.25
N GLU A 424 9.83 8.51 -4.20
CA GLU A 424 9.07 8.84 -5.40
C GLU A 424 9.58 10.15 -6.01
N PRO A 425 10.22 10.15 -7.19
CA PRO A 425 10.89 11.35 -7.67
C PRO A 425 9.94 12.50 -7.97
N SER A 426 8.71 12.20 -8.40
CA SER A 426 7.70 13.21 -8.77
C SER A 426 7.10 13.98 -7.60
N SER A 427 7.40 13.57 -6.36
CA SER A 427 6.91 14.24 -5.15
C SER A 427 8.00 14.44 -4.08
N GLY A 428 9.12 13.72 -4.17
CA GLY A 428 10.13 13.65 -3.12
C GLY A 428 9.70 12.84 -1.90
N VAL A 429 8.53 12.20 -1.93
CA VAL A 429 8.01 11.44 -0.78
C VAL A 429 8.82 10.15 -0.57
N ILE A 430 9.20 9.91 0.68
CA ILE A 430 9.76 8.63 1.11
C ILE A 430 8.63 7.59 1.15
N ALA A 431 8.57 6.75 0.12
CA ALA A 431 7.53 5.74 -0.08
C ALA A 431 7.68 4.53 0.85
N ALA A 432 8.91 4.14 1.15
CA ALA A 432 9.22 3.02 2.04
C ALA A 432 10.64 3.14 2.63
N GLN A 433 10.80 2.58 3.83
CA GLN A 433 12.09 2.27 4.44
C GLN A 433 12.13 0.77 4.70
N VAL A 434 13.19 0.10 4.27
CA VAL A 434 13.30 -1.36 4.33
C VAL A 434 14.69 -1.74 4.84
N THR A 435 14.75 -2.32 6.03
CA THR A 435 15.97 -2.94 6.56
C THR A 435 16.11 -4.38 6.04
N GLN A 436 17.26 -5.00 6.25
CA GLN A 436 17.44 -6.42 5.90
C GLN A 436 16.47 -7.34 6.65
N GLN A 437 16.14 -7.00 7.89
CA GLN A 437 15.18 -7.76 8.67
C GLN A 437 13.76 -7.62 8.12
N ASP A 438 13.37 -6.41 7.69
CA ASP A 438 12.09 -6.18 7.01
C ASP A 438 11.97 -6.94 5.68
N ALA A 439 13.06 -7.03 4.92
CA ALA A 439 13.11 -7.76 3.66
C ALA A 439 12.93 -9.27 3.88
N LEU A 440 13.62 -9.85 4.87
CA LEU A 440 13.50 -11.25 5.25
C LEU A 440 12.12 -11.60 5.80
N GLU A 441 11.55 -10.71 6.61
CA GLU A 441 10.17 -10.83 7.09
C GLU A 441 9.18 -10.81 5.93
N GLY A 442 9.26 -9.81 5.06
CA GLY A 442 8.38 -9.70 3.90
C GLY A 442 8.48 -10.91 2.98
N PHE A 443 9.69 -11.45 2.79
CA PHE A 443 9.92 -12.70 2.06
C PHE A 443 9.23 -13.88 2.73
N SER A 444 9.41 -14.08 4.04
CA SER A 444 8.76 -15.14 4.80
C SER A 444 7.24 -15.05 4.70
N PHE A 445 6.67 -13.86 4.81
CA PHE A 445 5.24 -13.65 4.69
C PHE A 445 4.72 -13.92 3.27
N ALA A 446 5.38 -13.40 2.24
CA ALA A 446 5.01 -13.67 0.85
C ALA A 446 5.07 -15.17 0.50
N TYR A 447 6.15 -15.85 0.89
CA TYR A 447 6.37 -17.25 0.57
C TYR A 447 5.51 -18.19 1.42
N LEU A 448 5.58 -18.08 2.75
CA LEU A 448 4.94 -19.07 3.64
C LEU A 448 3.47 -18.74 3.93
N HIS A 449 3.08 -17.46 3.90
CA HIS A 449 1.71 -17.04 4.19
C HIS A 449 0.84 -16.95 2.92
N LYS A 450 1.36 -16.30 1.87
CA LYS A 450 0.62 -16.06 0.61
C LYS A 450 0.92 -17.05 -0.50
N TRP A 451 1.95 -17.88 -0.33
CA TRP A 451 2.36 -18.93 -1.26
C TRP A 451 2.74 -18.41 -2.65
N THR A 452 3.36 -17.23 -2.70
CA THR A 452 3.78 -16.61 -3.96
C THR A 452 4.84 -17.42 -4.72
N TRP A 453 5.45 -18.42 -4.09
CA TRP A 453 6.39 -19.35 -4.72
C TRP A 453 5.71 -20.37 -5.65
N LEU A 454 4.40 -20.59 -5.54
CA LEU A 454 3.67 -21.45 -6.47
C LEU A 454 3.49 -20.72 -7.80
N PRO A 455 4.05 -21.25 -8.91
CA PRO A 455 3.96 -20.61 -10.23
C PRO A 455 2.59 -20.93 -10.88
N ILE A 456 1.50 -20.57 -10.20
CA ILE A 456 0.12 -20.77 -10.65
C ILE A 456 -0.64 -19.45 -10.72
N ASP A 457 -1.77 -19.45 -11.43
CA ASP A 457 -2.64 -18.27 -11.48
C ASP A 457 -3.09 -17.83 -10.07
N LYS A 458 -3.23 -16.52 -9.89
CA LYS A 458 -3.56 -15.90 -8.60
C LYS A 458 -4.92 -16.41 -8.12
N THR A 459 -5.89 -16.52 -9.02
CA THR A 459 -7.24 -17.00 -8.69
C THR A 459 -7.18 -18.43 -8.18
N LEU A 460 -6.40 -19.29 -8.84
CA LEU A 460 -6.22 -20.68 -8.41
C LEU A 460 -5.54 -20.76 -7.04
N ARG A 461 -4.50 -19.96 -6.82
CA ARG A 461 -3.81 -19.87 -5.52
C ARG A 461 -4.75 -19.39 -4.42
N ASP A 462 -5.55 -18.36 -4.70
CA ASP A 462 -6.53 -17.81 -3.76
C ASP A 462 -7.64 -18.85 -3.42
N ILE A 463 -8.11 -19.62 -4.41
CA ILE A 463 -9.06 -20.74 -4.20
C ILE A 463 -8.43 -21.85 -3.34
N LEU A 464 -7.17 -22.21 -3.60
CA LEU A 464 -6.43 -23.21 -2.83
C LEU A 464 -6.29 -22.80 -1.36
N LEU A 465 -5.84 -21.57 -1.12
CA LEU A 465 -5.71 -21.00 0.23
C LEU A 465 -7.06 -20.94 0.95
N ALA A 466 -8.13 -20.51 0.27
CA ALA A 466 -9.49 -20.51 0.81
C ALA A 466 -9.98 -21.91 1.17
N THR A 467 -9.70 -22.90 0.31
CA THR A 467 -10.08 -24.31 0.55
C THR A 467 -9.38 -24.84 1.79
N ILE A 468 -8.09 -24.56 1.96
CA ILE A 468 -7.33 -24.97 3.16
C ILE A 468 -7.87 -24.29 4.41
N ALA A 469 -8.19 -22.99 4.35
CA ALA A 469 -8.82 -22.28 5.45
C ALA A 469 -10.18 -22.91 5.82
N GLY A 470 -11.00 -23.26 4.82
CA GLY A 470 -12.26 -23.98 5.02
C GLY A 470 -12.08 -25.37 5.65
N LEU A 471 -11.05 -26.13 5.25
CA LEU A 471 -10.71 -27.42 5.85
C LEU A 471 -10.23 -27.27 7.30
N ILE A 472 -9.52 -26.18 7.63
CA ILE A 472 -9.13 -25.86 9.02
C ILE A 472 -10.37 -25.50 9.86
N ALA A 473 -11.31 -24.73 9.31
CA ALA A 473 -12.59 -24.46 9.98
C ALA A 473 -13.35 -25.78 10.25
N LEU A 474 -13.44 -26.67 9.27
CA LEU A 474 -14.03 -28.00 9.43
C LEU A 474 -13.31 -28.82 10.51
N LEU A 475 -11.97 -28.83 10.52
CA LEU A 475 -11.15 -29.51 11.53
C LEU A 475 -11.54 -29.07 12.95
N VAL A 476 -11.70 -27.77 13.15
CA VAL A 476 -12.09 -27.18 14.44
C VAL A 476 -13.53 -27.56 14.82
N ILE A 477 -14.47 -27.47 13.88
CA ILE A 477 -15.87 -27.88 14.09
C ILE A 477 -15.96 -29.35 14.52
N LEU A 478 -15.23 -30.25 13.85
CA LEU A 478 -15.14 -31.66 14.26
C LEU A 478 -14.57 -31.82 15.67
N GLY A 479 -13.59 -30.99 16.04
CA GLY A 479 -13.04 -30.93 17.40
C GLY A 479 -14.10 -30.58 18.45
N PHE A 480 -14.96 -29.58 18.17
CA PHE A 480 -16.09 -29.22 19.03
C PHE A 480 -17.10 -30.37 19.14
N PHE A 481 -17.48 -31.02 18.04
CA PHE A 481 -18.39 -32.18 18.07
C PHE A 481 -17.85 -33.35 18.92
N ILE A 482 -16.54 -33.59 18.89
CA ILE A 482 -15.92 -34.64 19.73
C ILE A 482 -16.00 -34.30 21.22
N ARG A 483 -16.04 -33.01 21.57
CA ARG A 483 -16.19 -32.54 22.94
C ARG A 483 -17.64 -32.66 23.43
N THR A 484 -18.63 -32.39 22.59
CA THR A 484 -20.06 -32.42 22.96
C THR A 484 -20.63 -33.84 23.00
N LYS A 485 -20.23 -34.75 22.10
CA LYS A 485 -20.65 -36.16 22.09
C LYS A 485 -19.92 -37.03 23.12
N ARG A 486 -19.65 -36.49 24.31
CA ARG A 486 -18.84 -37.16 25.33
C ARG A 486 -19.68 -37.72 26.46
#